data_AF-A0A9D8QHK9-F1
#
_entry.id   AF-A0A9D8QHK9-F1
#
_cell.length_a   1.000
_cell.length_b   1.000
_cell.length_c   1.000
_cell.angle_alpha   90.00
_cell.angle_beta   90.00
_cell.angle_gamma   90.00
#
_symmetry.space_group_name_H-M   'P 1'
#
loop_
_entity.id
_entity.type
_entity.pdbx_description
1 polymer ?
#
loop_
_entity_poly.entity_id
_entity_poly.type
_entity_poly.pdbx_seq_one_letter_code
_entity_poly.pdbx_strand_id
1 'polypeptide(L)' 'MTMARFLAARPAPSDAAPLMALLASSELAEIEAQRRRLMAVIASIAPRRSTIIEGRLKQLTRKALELRIAIARCSR' A
#
# COMPACT_ATOMS: atom_id res chain seq x y z
N MET A 1 7.01 -0.64 44.80
CA MET A 1 7.24 -1.01 43.38
C MET A 1 6.07 -0.48 42.59
N THR A 2 6.19 0.73 42.04
CA THR A 2 5.03 1.45 41.48
C THR A 2 5.33 1.94 40.07
N MET A 3 4.35 1.76 39.20
CA MET A 3 4.35 1.83 37.74
C MET A 3 4.97 3.12 37.16
N ALA A 4 6.12 2.99 36.50
CA ALA A 4 6.76 4.07 35.72
C ALA A 4 6.98 3.66 34.25
N ARG A 5 5.98 3.06 33.63
CA ARG A 5 5.95 2.77 32.19
C ARG A 5 4.57 3.19 31.69
N PHE A 6 4.50 3.81 30.51
CA PHE A 6 3.29 4.20 29.76
C PHE A 6 2.95 5.70 29.62
N LEU A 7 3.95 6.59 29.55
CA LEU A 7 3.75 7.90 28.90
C LEU A 7 4.88 8.14 27.87
N ALA A 8 5.02 7.23 26.91
CA ALA A 8 5.76 7.57 25.70
C ALA A 8 4.96 8.66 24.96
N ALA A 9 5.52 9.86 24.84
CA ALA A 9 4.92 10.95 24.09
C ALA A 9 4.66 10.48 22.65
N ARG A 10 3.40 10.20 22.32
CA ARG A 10 3.01 10.01 20.93
C ARG A 10 3.21 11.36 20.25
N PRO A 11 4.00 11.44 19.15
CA PRO A 11 4.04 12.66 18.36
C PRO A 11 2.60 12.98 17.96
N ALA A 12 2.17 14.21 18.22
CA ALA A 12 0.86 14.66 17.77
C ALA A 12 0.80 14.46 16.24
N PRO A 13 -0.32 13.93 15.71
CA PRO A 13 -0.46 13.80 14.27
C PRO A 13 -0.24 15.19 13.65
N SER A 14 0.74 15.31 12.76
CA SER A 14 0.91 16.52 11.96
C SER A 14 -0.39 16.78 11.19
N ASP A 15 -0.83 18.03 11.05
CA ASP A 15 -2.05 18.39 10.31
C ASP A 15 -2.07 17.86 8.86
N ALA A 16 -0.91 17.50 8.30
CA ALA A 16 -0.80 16.86 6.99
C ALA A 16 -1.10 15.35 7.00
N ALA A 17 -1.05 14.66 8.13
CA ALA A 17 -1.17 13.20 8.22
C ALA A 17 -2.53 12.67 7.70
N PRO A 18 -3.68 13.30 7.99
CA PRO A 18 -4.97 12.86 7.45
C PRO A 18 -5.06 13.05 5.93
N LEU A 19 -4.53 14.16 5.40
CA LEU A 19 -4.51 14.44 3.96
C LEU A 19 -3.61 13.42 3.22
N MET A 20 -2.43 13.13 3.77
CA MET A 20 -1.51 12.14 3.20
C MET A 20 -2.11 10.73 3.19
N ALA A 21 -2.87 10.35 4.23
CA ALA A 21 -3.56 9.08 4.26
C ALA A 21 -4.67 8.98 3.20
N LEU A 22 -5.42 10.06 2.97
CA LEU A 22 -6.44 10.12 1.91
C LEU A 22 -5.82 9.98 0.52
N LEU A 23 -4.75 10.72 0.23
CA LEU A 23 -4.03 10.66 -1.05
C LEU A 23 -3.43 9.26 -1.30
N ALA A 24 -2.81 8.67 -0.27
CA ALA A 24 -2.28 7.32 -0.36
C ALA A 24 -3.38 6.27 -0.59
N SER A 25 -4.58 6.50 -0.05
CA SER A 25 -5.73 5.61 -0.24
C SER A 25 -6.28 5.65 -1.67
N SER A 26 -6.37 6.83 -2.28
CA SER A 26 -6.76 6.95 -3.69
C SER A 26 -5.73 6.29 -4.62
N GLU A 27 -4.44 6.52 -4.36
CA GLU A 27 -3.37 5.91 -5.16
C GLU A 27 -3.36 4.37 -5.03
N LEU A 28 -3.62 3.86 -3.82
CA LEU A 28 -3.75 2.43 -3.58
C LEU A 28 -4.89 1.82 -4.40
N ALA A 29 -6.06 2.47 -4.45
CA ALA A 29 -7.21 1.99 -5.22
C ALA A 29 -6.91 1.89 -6.72
N GLU A 30 -6.21 2.88 -7.28
CA GLU A 30 -5.77 2.85 -8.68
C GLU A 30 -4.80 1.70 -8.96
N ILE A 31 -3.81 1.50 -8.10
CA ILE A 31 -2.84 0.42 -8.23
C ILE A 31 -3.53 -0.94 -8.15
N GLU A 32 -4.49 -1.11 -7.23
CA GLU A 32 -5.25 -2.35 -7.11
C GLU A 32 -6.14 -2.62 -8.33
N ALA A 33 -6.72 -1.57 -8.93
CA ALA A 33 -7.43 -1.70 -10.19
C ALA A 33 -6.49 -2.14 -11.33
N GLN A 34 -5.30 -1.54 -11.43
CA GLN A 34 -4.28 -1.95 -12.41
C GLN A 34 -3.82 -3.39 -12.20
N ARG A 35 -3.57 -3.81 -10.95
CA ARG A 35 -3.21 -5.20 -10.62
C ARG A 35 -4.28 -6.19 -11.07
N ARG A 36 -5.56 -5.91 -10.76
CA ARG A 36 -6.69 -6.77 -11.18
C ARG A 36 -6.76 -6.92 -12.70
N ARG A 37 -6.62 -5.81 -13.44
CA ARG A 37 -6.57 -5.85 -14.92
C ARG A 37 -5.40 -6.69 -15.42
N LEU A 38 -4.21 -6.51 -14.84
CA LEU A 38 -3.01 -7.24 -15.26
C LEU A 38 -3.13 -8.75 -14.98
N MET A 39 -3.70 -9.12 -13.84
CA MET A 39 -4.00 -10.52 -13.51
C MET A 39 -4.97 -11.15 -14.51
N ALA A 40 -6.00 -10.42 -14.93
CA ALA A 40 -6.93 -10.88 -15.97
C ALA A 40 -6.22 -11.09 -17.32
N VAL A 41 -5.32 -10.18 -17.69
CA VAL A 41 -4.50 -10.34 -18.91
C VAL A 41 -3.62 -11.58 -18.81
N ILE A 42 -2.90 -11.78 -17.70
CA ILE A 42 -2.06 -12.97 -17.48
C ILE A 42 -2.90 -14.25 -17.60
N ALA A 43 -4.10 -14.28 -16.99
CA ALA A 43 -5.00 -15.41 -17.09
C ALA A 43 -5.45 -15.68 -18.53
N SER A 44 -5.67 -14.63 -19.33
CA SER A 44 -6.10 -14.75 -20.73
C SER A 44 -5.01 -15.24 -21.70
N ILE A 45 -3.73 -15.03 -21.37
CA ILE A 45 -2.60 -15.43 -22.24
C ILE A 45 -1.98 -16.78 -21.85
N ALA A 46 -2.38 -17.36 -20.72
CA ALA A 46 -1.86 -18.66 -20.28
C ALA A 46 -2.13 -19.75 -21.34
N PRO A 47 -1.14 -20.62 -21.66
CA PRO A 47 0.12 -20.85 -20.95
C PRO A 47 1.31 -19.97 -21.40
N ARG A 48 1.14 -19.00 -22.30
CA ARG A 48 2.25 -18.14 -22.75
C ARG A 48 2.67 -17.20 -21.62
N ARG A 49 3.87 -17.40 -21.09
CA ARG A 49 4.44 -16.52 -20.05
C ARG A 49 5.02 -15.27 -20.68
N SER A 50 4.75 -14.13 -20.04
CA SER A 50 5.34 -12.84 -20.40
C SER A 50 6.04 -12.26 -19.18
N THR A 51 7.37 -12.28 -19.19
CA THR A 51 8.21 -11.74 -18.12
C THR A 51 7.99 -10.25 -17.89
N ILE A 52 7.61 -9.50 -18.94
CA ILE A 52 7.27 -8.08 -18.87
C ILE A 52 6.01 -7.88 -18.02
N ILE A 53 4.94 -8.61 -18.33
CA ILE A 53 3.65 -8.48 -17.65
C ILE A 53 3.77 -9.00 -16.20
N GLU A 54 4.44 -10.13 -16.00
CA GLU A 54 4.72 -10.67 -14.66
C GLU A 54 5.60 -9.72 -13.83
N GLY A 55 6.62 -9.12 -14.43
CA GLY A 55 7.48 -8.12 -13.80
C GLY A 55 6.68 -6.88 -13.38
N ARG A 56 5.78 -6.40 -14.23
CA ARG A 56 4.89 -5.28 -13.91
C ARG A 56 3.91 -5.62 -12.78
N LEU A 57 3.37 -6.84 -12.74
CA LEU A 57 2.52 -7.29 -11.62
C LEU A 57 3.27 -7.25 -10.29
N LYS A 58 4.54 -7.71 -10.29
CA LYS A 58 5.39 -7.67 -9.10
C LYS A 58 5.66 -6.24 -8.63
N GLN A 59 5.98 -5.32 -9.54
CA GLN A 59 6.18 -3.90 -9.22
C GLN A 59 4.92 -3.27 -8.60
N LEU A 60 3.76 -3.48 -9.21
CA LEU A 60 2.49 -2.95 -8.69
C LEU A 60 2.14 -3.55 -7.31
N THR A 61 2.44 -4.83 -7.10
CA THR A 61 2.22 -5.51 -5.81
C THR A 61 3.10 -4.91 -4.71
N ARG A 62 4.37 -4.62 -5.01
CA ARG A 62 5.27 -3.95 -4.06
C ARG A 62 4.77 -2.54 -3.72
N LYS A 63 4.39 -1.75 -4.73
CA LYS A 63 3.88 -0.39 -4.52
C LYS A 63 2.59 -0.38 -3.68
N ALA A 64 1.69 -1.32 -3.91
CA ALA A 64 0.48 -1.47 -3.08
C ALA A 64 0.82 -1.77 -1.61
N LEU A 65 1.83 -2.61 -1.35
CA LEU A 65 2.29 -2.90 0.01
C LEU A 65 2.84 -1.64 0.70
N GLU A 66 3.68 -0.89 0.00
CA GLU A 66 4.29 0.34 0.51
C GLU A 66 3.23 1.38 0.90
N LEU A 67 2.21 1.58 0.06
CA LEU A 67 1.09 2.48 0.36
C LEU A 67 0.24 2.01 1.54
N ARG A 68 -0.03 0.70 1.65
CA ARG A 68 -0.76 0.15 2.81
C ARG A 68 -0.01 0.38 4.11
N ILE A 69 1.32 0.24 4.09
CA ILE A 69 2.17 0.54 5.26
C ILE A 69 2.13 2.03 5.58
N ALA A 70 2.20 2.91 4.58
CA ALA A 70 2.13 4.35 4.77
C ALA A 70 0.80 4.77 5.42
N ILE A 71 -0.33 4.27 4.90
CA ILE A 71 -1.67 4.51 5.47
C ILE A 71 -1.73 4.04 6.93
N ALA A 72 -1.25 2.82 7.20
CA ALA A 72 -1.26 2.25 8.55
C ALA A 72 -0.36 3.01 9.56
N ARG A 73 0.68 3.71 9.08
CA ARG A 73 1.52 4.59 9.90
C ARG A 73 0.82 5.91 10.20
N CYS A 74 0.10 6.48 9.24
CA CYS A 74 -0.66 7.72 9.44
C CYS A 74 -1.89 7.54 10.33
N SER A 75 -2.41 6.31 10.45
CA SER A 75 -3.58 6.00 11.28
C SER A 75 -3.25 5.62 12.74
N ARG A 76 -1.97 5.56 13.14
CA ARG A 76 -1.52 5.21 14.50
C ARG A 76 -1.10 6.44 15.29
#